data_AF-A0A8T2B2T5-F1
#
_entry.id   AF-A0A8T2B2T5-F1
#
_cell.length_a   1.000
_cell.length_b   1.000
_cell.length_c   1.000
_cell.angle_alpha   90.00
_cell.angle_beta   90.00
_cell.angle_gamma   90.00
#
_symmetry.space_group_name_H-M   'P 1'
#
loop_
_entity.id
_entity.type
_entity.pdbx_description
1 polymer ?
#
loop_
_entity_poly.entity_id
_entity_poly.type
_entity_poly.pdbx_seq_one_letter_code
_entity_poly.pdbx_strand_id
1 'polypeptide(L)'
;MSCSGDLMFRALSTVIQTMELFDAHCHLQDKRVIDEASQLISAALAVGVTNFAVDGTSEKNWDLVKGMGETYPSVVPCFGLHPWFIADRSPHWFNTLKKFFETTPIATVGEIGLDKGPLAGGIDYSDQLVVFRPQLELAKELN
;
A
#
# COMPACT_ATOMS: atom_id res chain seq x y z
N MET A 1 40.72 31.68 15.09
CA MET A 1 40.40 31.51 13.65
C MET A 1 39.96 30.06 13.44
N SER A 2 38.66 29.78 13.51
CA SER A 2 38.11 28.46 13.11
C SER A 2 36.59 28.54 12.84
N CYS A 3 36.05 29.71 12.50
CA CYS A 3 34.62 29.95 12.32
C CYS A 3 34.21 29.95 10.84
N SER A 4 34.77 29.05 10.03
CA SER A 4 34.49 29.00 8.58
C SER A 4 34.17 27.60 8.06
N GLY A 5 34.40 26.54 8.86
CA GLY A 5 34.03 25.16 8.50
C GLY A 5 32.56 24.83 8.76
N ASP A 6 32.01 25.29 9.90
CA ASP A 6 30.64 24.95 10.33
C ASP A 6 29.53 25.60 9.49
N LEU A 7 29.81 26.77 8.90
CA LEU A 7 28.83 27.46 8.05
C LEU A 7 28.72 26.80 6.67
N MET A 8 29.80 26.22 6.15
CA MET A 8 29.82 25.60 4.82
C MET A 8 29.13 24.22 4.85
N PHE A 9 29.25 23.48 5.95
CA PHE A 9 28.50 22.23 6.16
C PHE A 9 27.00 22.47 6.34
N ARG A 10 26.62 23.59 7.00
CA ARG A 10 25.22 24.03 7.12
C ARG A 10 24.63 24.54 5.80
N ALA A 11 25.43 25.21 4.97
CA ALA A 11 24.99 25.72 3.67
C ALA A 11 24.77 24.61 2.63
N LEU A 12 25.58 23.54 2.65
CA LEU A 12 25.35 22.35 1.82
C LEU A 12 24.14 21.51 2.29
N SER A 13 23.78 21.61 3.57
CA SER A 13 22.56 21.01 4.12
C SER A 13 21.27 21.75 3.73
N THR A 14 21.37 22.92 3.08
CA THR A 14 20.22 23.80 2.77
C THR A 14 19.76 23.70 1.30
N VAL A 15 20.43 22.91 0.45
CA VAL A 15 20.06 22.74 -0.96
C VAL A 15 20.05 21.25 -1.37
N ILE A 16 19.52 20.40 -0.51
CA ILE A 16 18.74 19.28 -1.02
C ILE A 16 17.32 19.70 -0.70
N GLN A 17 16.61 20.28 -1.67
CA GLN A 17 15.16 20.11 -1.67
C GLN A 17 14.96 18.60 -1.61
N THR A 18 14.65 18.06 -0.43
CA THR A 18 14.29 16.67 -0.29
C THR A 18 13.01 16.54 -1.09
N MET A 19 13.14 16.03 -2.32
CA MET A 19 12.01 15.74 -3.17
C MET A 19 11.06 14.87 -2.35
N GLU A 20 9.85 15.35 -2.13
CA GLU A 20 8.84 14.57 -1.44
C GLU A 20 8.44 13.43 -2.36
N LEU A 21 8.74 12.21 -1.95
CA LEU A 21 8.42 10.99 -2.67
C LEU A 21 7.24 10.30 -2.00
N PHE A 22 6.36 9.75 -2.83
CA PHE A 22 5.31 8.85 -2.40
C PHE A 22 5.69 7.46 -2.91
N ASP A 23 5.85 6.49 -2.00
CA ASP A 23 5.94 5.08 -2.39
C ASP A 23 4.56 4.61 -2.84
N ALA A 24 4.36 4.57 -4.15
CA ALA A 24 3.05 4.37 -4.77
C ALA A 24 2.53 2.94 -4.63
N HIS A 25 3.37 1.99 -4.19
CA HIS A 25 2.97 0.58 -4.08
C HIS A 25 3.96 -0.19 -3.20
N CYS A 26 3.55 -0.59 -2.01
CA CYS A 26 4.38 -1.43 -1.14
C CYS A 26 3.56 -2.42 -0.31
N HIS A 27 4.23 -3.45 0.23
CA HIS A 27 3.59 -4.48 1.06
C HIS A 27 4.27 -4.57 2.43
N LEU A 28 4.21 -3.50 3.22
CA LEU A 28 4.84 -3.44 4.56
C LEU A 28 4.18 -4.40 5.57
N GLN A 29 2.96 -4.86 5.30
CA GLN A 29 2.28 -5.90 6.08
C GLN A 29 2.73 -7.33 5.73
N ASP A 30 3.58 -7.51 4.72
CA ASP A 30 4.07 -8.82 4.32
C ASP A 30 4.92 -9.43 5.44
N LYS A 31 4.70 -10.72 5.73
CA LYS A 31 5.43 -11.48 6.76
C LYS A 31 6.96 -11.42 6.64
N ARG A 32 7.49 -11.13 5.44
CA ARG A 32 8.93 -11.00 5.20
C ARG A 32 9.54 -9.76 5.85
N VAL A 33 8.74 -8.72 6.12
CA VAL A 33 9.22 -7.40 6.56
C VAL A 33 8.37 -6.78 7.67
N ILE A 34 7.24 -7.38 8.06
CA ILE A 34 6.30 -6.80 9.02
C ILE A 34 6.96 -6.47 10.37
N ASP A 35 7.89 -7.31 10.84
CA ASP A 35 8.62 -7.10 12.09
C ASP A 35 9.58 -5.88 12.03
N GLU A 36 9.93 -5.44 10.81
CA GLU A 36 10.83 -4.33 10.53
C GLU A 36 10.09 -3.10 9.98
N ALA A 37 8.76 -3.18 9.80
CA ALA A 37 7.97 -2.17 9.11
C ALA A 37 8.11 -0.77 9.76
N SER A 38 8.14 -0.70 11.09
CA SER A 38 8.30 0.56 11.82
C SER A 38 9.65 1.25 11.53
N GLN A 39 10.71 0.45 11.43
CA GLN A 39 12.07 0.90 11.14
C GLN A 39 12.19 1.30 9.67
N LEU A 40 11.59 0.53 8.75
CA LEU A 40 11.55 0.84 7.32
C LEU A 40 10.83 2.16 7.04
N ILE A 41 9.64 2.37 7.62
CA ILE A 41 8.89 3.62 7.51
C ILE A 41 9.73 4.79 8.02
N SER A 42 10.33 4.65 9.21
CA SER A 42 11.14 5.72 9.82
C SER A 42 12.37 6.06 8.98
N ALA A 43 13.05 5.05 8.43
CA ALA A 43 14.22 5.24 7.57
C ALA A 43 13.84 5.92 6.24
N ALA A 44 12.71 5.52 5.64
CA ALA A 44 12.21 6.08 4.39
C ALA A 44 11.76 7.55 4.55
N LEU A 45 11.08 7.88 5.66
CA LEU A 45 10.75 9.27 6.01
C LEU A 45 12.00 10.15 6.13
N ALA A 46 13.07 9.63 6.73
CA ALA A 46 14.32 10.37 6.93
C ALA A 46 15.04 10.74 5.62
N VAL A 47 14.71 10.08 4.50
CA VAL A 47 15.30 10.31 3.18
C VAL A 47 14.32 10.94 2.18
N GLY A 48 13.13 11.37 2.63
CA GLY A 48 12.16 12.13 1.83
C GLY A 48 11.00 11.32 1.24
N VAL A 49 10.85 10.04 1.57
CA VAL A 49 9.62 9.28 1.24
C VAL A 49 8.57 9.59 2.30
N THR A 50 7.64 10.49 1.99
CA THR A 50 6.70 11.07 2.96
C THR A 50 5.45 10.21 3.17
N ASN A 51 5.11 9.36 2.19
CA ASN A 51 3.88 8.57 2.19
C ASN A 51 4.05 7.22 1.49
N PHE A 52 3.17 6.28 1.84
CA PHE A 52 3.19 4.90 1.35
C PHE A 52 1.76 4.44 1.05
N ALA A 53 1.50 3.98 -0.17
CA ALA A 53 0.35 3.13 -0.45
C ALA A 53 0.71 1.71 -0.01
N VAL A 54 0.03 1.20 1.01
CA VAL A 54 0.26 -0.15 1.52
C VAL A 54 -0.85 -1.05 1.01
N ASP A 55 -0.51 -1.96 0.10
CA ASP A 55 -1.47 -2.72 -0.68
C ASP A 55 -1.84 -4.05 -0.04
N GLY A 56 -3.09 -4.14 0.41
CA GLY A 56 -3.75 -5.40 0.72
C GLY A 56 -3.99 -6.22 -0.53
N THR A 57 -3.90 -7.54 -0.41
CA THR A 57 -4.00 -8.45 -1.56
C THR A 57 -5.10 -9.49 -1.40
N SER A 58 -5.59 -9.70 -0.18
CA SER A 58 -6.66 -10.66 0.11
C SER A 58 -7.34 -10.36 1.45
N GLU A 59 -8.50 -10.96 1.70
CA GLU A 59 -9.22 -10.89 2.98
C GLU A 59 -8.33 -11.18 4.20
N LYS A 60 -7.27 -11.99 4.03
CA LYS A 60 -6.35 -12.40 5.10
C LYS A 60 -5.47 -11.27 5.62
N ASN A 61 -5.24 -10.19 4.85
CA ASN A 61 -4.31 -9.13 5.22
C ASN A 61 -4.92 -7.72 5.29
N TRP A 62 -6.19 -7.54 4.95
CA TRP A 62 -6.83 -6.22 5.03
C TRP A 62 -6.86 -5.65 6.45
N ASP A 63 -7.07 -6.47 7.49
CA ASP A 63 -7.01 -5.99 8.88
C ASP A 63 -5.61 -5.47 9.26
N LEU A 64 -4.54 -6.11 8.78
CA LEU A 64 -3.18 -5.65 9.01
C LEU A 64 -2.94 -4.32 8.29
N VAL A 65 -3.33 -4.20 7.02
CA VAL A 65 -3.20 -2.97 6.23
C VAL A 65 -3.98 -1.82 6.87
N LYS A 66 -5.21 -2.09 7.31
CA LYS A 66 -6.01 -1.12 8.08
C LYS A 66 -5.27 -0.66 9.33
N GLY A 67 -4.78 -1.60 10.13
CA GLY A 67 -4.02 -1.28 11.35
C GLY A 67 -2.77 -0.45 11.08
N MET A 68 -2.10 -0.67 9.94
CA MET A 68 -0.97 0.18 9.53
C MET A 68 -1.40 1.61 9.23
N GLY A 69 -2.51 1.82 8.50
CA GLY A 69 -3.06 3.16 8.26
C GLY A 69 -3.54 3.87 9.53
N GLU A 70 -4.02 3.12 10.52
CA GLU A 70 -4.39 3.67 11.84
C GLU A 70 -3.17 4.01 12.70
N THR A 71 -2.07 3.25 12.57
CA THR A 71 -0.85 3.42 13.37
C THR A 71 0.09 4.48 12.80
N TYR A 72 0.22 4.55 11.48
CA TYR A 72 1.21 5.39 10.78
C TYR A 72 0.50 6.40 9.88
N PRO A 73 0.51 7.71 10.21
CA PRO A 73 -0.15 8.74 9.39
C PRO A 73 0.39 8.90 7.97
N SER A 74 1.60 8.39 7.69
CA SER A 74 2.19 8.35 6.35
C SER A 74 1.64 7.23 5.47
N VAL A 75 0.90 6.27 6.04
CA VAL A 75 0.35 5.13 5.30
C VAL A 75 -1.06 5.44 4.80
N VAL A 76 -1.23 5.28 3.49
CA VAL A 76 -2.53 5.18 2.82
C VAL A 76 -2.84 3.69 2.65
N PRO A 77 -3.84 3.14 3.35
CA PRO A 77 -4.20 1.74 3.18
C PRO A 77 -4.89 1.52 1.83
N CYS A 78 -4.52 0.46 1.11
CA CYS A 78 -5.24 0.04 -0.09
C CYS A 78 -5.90 -1.33 0.14
N PHE A 79 -7.17 -1.46 -0.22
CA PHE A 79 -7.90 -2.72 -0.14
C PHE A 79 -8.33 -3.22 -1.52
N GLY A 80 -8.02 -4.47 -1.78
CA GLY A 80 -8.29 -5.15 -3.04
C GLY A 80 -8.01 -6.64 -2.91
N LEU A 81 -8.70 -7.41 -3.74
CA LEU A 81 -8.46 -8.83 -3.95
C LEU A 81 -7.65 -8.98 -5.23
N HIS A 82 -6.35 -9.26 -5.06
CA HIS A 82 -5.39 -9.40 -6.15
C HIS A 82 -5.65 -10.71 -6.94
N PRO A 83 -5.46 -10.73 -8.28
CA PRO A 83 -5.79 -11.87 -9.14
C PRO A 83 -5.18 -13.22 -8.69
N TRP A 84 -4.04 -13.21 -8.01
CA TRP A 84 -3.38 -14.43 -7.53
C TRP A 84 -4.06 -15.08 -6.32
N PHE A 85 -4.90 -14.34 -5.58
CA PHE A 85 -5.52 -14.83 -4.35
C PHE A 85 -7.02 -15.05 -4.48
N ILE A 86 -7.58 -14.91 -5.68
CA ILE A 86 -9.02 -15.04 -5.87
C ILE A 86 -9.53 -16.46 -5.56
N ALA A 87 -8.71 -17.50 -5.74
CA ALA A 87 -9.13 -18.88 -5.46
C ALA A 87 -9.44 -19.11 -3.98
N ASP A 88 -8.82 -18.33 -3.09
CA ASP A 88 -8.98 -18.42 -1.63
C ASP A 88 -10.10 -17.51 -1.08
N ARG A 89 -10.79 -16.77 -1.96
CA ARG A 89 -11.81 -15.79 -1.55
C ARG A 89 -13.01 -16.48 -0.89
N SER A 90 -13.53 -15.87 0.16
CA SER A 90 -14.77 -16.32 0.77
C SER A 90 -15.98 -16.01 -0.13
N PRO A 91 -17.13 -16.65 0.03
CA PRO A 91 -18.37 -16.25 -0.66
C PRO A 91 -18.84 -14.82 -0.34
N HIS A 92 -18.28 -14.19 0.70
CA HIS A 92 -18.66 -12.86 1.19
C HIS A 92 -17.60 -11.79 0.91
N TRP A 93 -16.51 -12.14 0.22
CA TRP A 93 -15.33 -11.30 0.01
C TRP A 93 -15.65 -9.86 -0.41
N PHE A 94 -16.61 -9.67 -1.32
CA PHE A 94 -16.94 -8.34 -1.83
C PHE A 94 -17.74 -7.50 -0.83
N ASN A 95 -18.59 -8.13 -0.02
CA ASN A 95 -19.27 -7.44 1.07
C ASN A 95 -18.29 -7.08 2.19
N THR A 96 -17.33 -7.96 2.48
CA THR A 96 -16.22 -7.68 3.40
C THR A 96 -15.42 -6.47 2.90
N LEU A 97 -15.04 -6.45 1.62
CA LEU A 97 -14.29 -5.34 1.02
C LEU A 97 -15.01 -3.99 1.18
N LYS A 98 -16.30 -3.93 0.85
CA LYS A 98 -17.10 -2.70 1.03
C LYS A 98 -17.11 -2.21 2.48
N LYS A 99 -17.21 -3.12 3.44
CA LYS A 99 -17.17 -2.79 4.87
C LYS A 99 -15.82 -2.19 5.31
N PHE A 100 -14.71 -2.63 4.71
CA PHE A 100 -13.41 -2.00 4.96
C PHE A 100 -13.42 -0.53 4.54
N PHE A 101 -13.94 -0.20 3.36
CA PHE A 101 -14.07 1.19 2.91
C PHE A 101 -15.02 2.03 3.78
N GLU A 102 -16.12 1.46 4.27
CA GLU A 102 -17.01 2.15 5.23
C GLU A 102 -16.28 2.53 6.53
N THR A 103 -15.36 1.69 7.00
CA THR A 103 -14.65 1.88 8.28
C THR A 103 -13.27 2.52 8.15
N THR A 104 -12.81 2.78 6.93
CA THR A 104 -11.48 3.36 6.66
C THR A 104 -11.57 4.36 5.50
N PRO A 105 -12.10 5.57 5.75
CA PRO A 105 -12.41 6.53 4.67
C PRO A 105 -11.20 7.07 3.89
N ILE A 106 -9.98 6.94 4.45
CA ILE A 106 -8.73 7.34 3.77
C ILE A 106 -8.20 6.26 2.82
N ALA A 107 -8.83 5.08 2.81
CA ALA A 107 -8.34 3.96 2.01
C ALA A 107 -8.63 4.14 0.52
N THR A 108 -7.81 3.50 -0.31
CA THR A 108 -8.00 3.46 -1.77
C THR A 108 -8.20 2.03 -2.26
N VAL A 109 -8.70 1.87 -3.49
CA VAL A 109 -8.88 0.53 -4.09
C VAL A 109 -7.56 0.05 -4.67
N GLY A 110 -7.07 -1.10 -4.17
CA GLY A 110 -5.83 -1.71 -4.64
C GLY A 110 -5.32 -2.79 -3.68
N GLU A 111 -4.54 -3.78 -4.14
CA GLU A 111 -4.22 -4.04 -5.55
C GLU A 111 -5.31 -4.92 -6.19
N ILE A 112 -5.79 -4.51 -7.37
CA ILE A 112 -6.79 -5.25 -8.17
C ILE A 112 -6.33 -5.31 -9.62
N GLY A 113 -6.71 -6.36 -10.35
CA GLY A 113 -6.35 -6.45 -11.75
C GLY A 113 -6.49 -7.83 -12.35
N LEU A 114 -5.71 -8.04 -13.40
CA LEU A 114 -5.65 -9.28 -14.17
C LEU A 114 -4.17 -9.65 -14.36
N ASP A 115 -3.84 -10.92 -14.16
CA ASP A 115 -2.50 -11.42 -14.39
C ASP A 115 -2.53 -12.78 -15.11
N LYS A 116 -1.92 -12.82 -16.30
CA LYS A 116 -1.74 -14.01 -17.14
C LYS A 116 -0.35 -14.64 -17.00
N GLY A 117 0.45 -14.16 -16.06
CA GLY A 117 1.81 -14.58 -15.82
C GLY A 117 1.87 -16.07 -15.45
N PRO A 118 2.99 -16.75 -15.77
CA PRO A 118 3.16 -18.18 -15.50
C PRO A 118 3.13 -18.51 -14.00
N LEU A 119 3.37 -17.51 -13.13
CA LEU A 119 3.36 -17.65 -11.69
C LEU A 119 1.96 -17.49 -11.06
N ALA A 120 0.94 -17.10 -11.83
CA ALA A 120 -0.43 -16.88 -11.34
C ALA A 120 -1.19 -18.17 -10.96
N GLY A 121 -0.46 -19.26 -10.69
CA GLY A 121 -1.00 -20.49 -10.07
C GLY A 121 -2.03 -21.25 -10.89
N GLY A 122 -2.16 -20.96 -12.19
CA GLY A 122 -3.19 -21.58 -13.04
C GLY A 122 -4.62 -21.10 -12.74
N ILE A 123 -4.76 -19.94 -12.11
CA ILE A 123 -6.07 -19.31 -11.88
C ILE A 123 -6.73 -18.99 -13.22
N ASP A 124 -8.00 -19.39 -13.37
CA ASP A 124 -8.77 -19.14 -14.57
C ASP A 124 -8.90 -17.63 -14.82
N TYR A 125 -8.44 -17.19 -15.99
CA TYR A 125 -8.50 -15.80 -16.41
C TYR A 125 -9.93 -15.26 -16.48
N SER A 126 -10.91 -16.11 -16.81
CA SER A 126 -12.32 -15.73 -16.79
C SER A 126 -12.81 -15.45 -15.36
N ASP A 127 -12.31 -16.19 -14.37
CA ASP A 127 -12.63 -15.95 -12.96
C ASP A 127 -11.98 -14.64 -12.45
N GLN A 128 -10.76 -14.33 -12.89
CA GLN A 128 -10.14 -13.02 -12.61
C GLN A 128 -10.99 -11.86 -13.14
N LEU A 129 -11.58 -11.99 -14.34
CA LEU A 129 -12.49 -10.97 -14.88
C LEU A 129 -13.76 -10.79 -14.04
N VAL A 130 -14.32 -11.89 -13.52
CA VAL A 130 -15.50 -11.85 -12.64
C VAL A 130 -15.18 -11.13 -11.33
N VAL A 131 -13.98 -11.29 -10.79
CA VAL A 131 -13.56 -10.65 -9.53
C VAL A 131 -13.06 -9.21 -9.74
N PHE A 132 -12.38 -8.92 -10.83
CA PHE A 132 -11.80 -7.60 -11.11
C PHE A 132 -12.88 -6.53 -11.35
N ARG A 133 -13.88 -6.84 -12.20
CA ARG A 133 -14.93 -5.89 -12.59
C ARG A 133 -15.66 -5.20 -11.43
N PRO A 134 -16.22 -5.94 -10.44
CA PRO A 134 -16.93 -5.28 -9.33
C PRO A 134 -16.02 -4.41 -8.47
N GLN A 135 -14.72 -4.71 -8.37
CA GLN A 135 -13.77 -3.86 -7.64
C GLN A 135 -13.47 -2.57 -8.40
N LEU A 136 -13.42 -2.62 -9.74
CA LEU A 136 -13.29 -1.42 -10.58
C LEU A 136 -14.53 -0.51 -10.48
N GLU A 137 -15.73 -1.08 -10.48
CA GLU A 137 -16.96 -0.30 -10.27
C GLU A 137 -16.99 0.30 -8.86
N LEU A 138 -16.58 -0.45 -7.83
CA LEU A 138 -16.45 0.08 -6.47
C LEU A 138 -15.48 1.26 -6.40
N ALA A 139 -14.34 1.21 -7.10
CA ALA A 139 -13.39 2.33 -7.17
C ALA A 139 -14.03 3.60 -7.76
N LYS A 140 -14.93 3.44 -8.72
CA LYS A 140 -15.68 4.56 -9.30
C LYS A 140 -16.74 5.11 -8.35
N GLU A 141 -17.39 4.26 -7.56
CA GLU A 141 -18.41 4.67 -6.58
C GLU A 141 -17.82 5.43 -5.38
N LEU A 142 -16.54 5.21 -5.06
CA LEU A 142 -15.85 5.85 -3.93
C LEU A 142 -15.21 7.22 -4.27
N ASN A 143 -15.19 7.62 -5.55
CA ASN A 143 -14.71 8.93 -6.03
C ASN A 143 -15.82 9.98 -6.08
#